data_AF-A0A1E5NXS2-F1
#
_entry.id   AF-A0A1E5NXS2-F1
#
_cell.length_a   1.000
_cell.length_b   1.000
_cell.length_c   1.000
_cell.angle_alpha   90.00
_cell.angle_beta   90.00
_cell.angle_gamma   90.00
#
_symmetry.space_group_name_H-M   'P 1'
#
loop_
_entity.id
_entity.type
_entity.pdbx_description
1 polymer ?
#
loop_
_entity_poly.entity_id
_entity_poly.type
_entity_poly.pdbx_seq_one_letter_code
_entity_poly.pdbx_strand_id
1 'polypeptide(L)'
;MTVNVETVWIDTKDVQVGDKIACLLSDARAYPSVTGWTDRVLELSKQGLEDVTHRTFQVNGAPWWAEDMTTFDLSGRALVVSRDAEEHQEPEDGDSEGTPSIEQMQSWMSEGGAEARDGCWVEPDGTCEHGSPSWLLAIGVI
;
A
#
# COMPACT_ATOMS: atom_id res chain seq x y z
N MET A 1 3.18 7.66 18.91
CA MET A 1 3.30 6.23 19.26
C MET A 1 4.54 5.71 18.54
N THR A 2 5.58 5.31 19.27
CA THR A 2 6.84 4.85 18.66
C THR A 2 6.68 3.37 18.35
N VAL A 3 6.42 3.02 17.09
CA VAL A 3 6.36 1.62 16.66
C VAL A 3 7.76 1.04 16.81
N ASN A 4 7.90 0.04 17.67
CA ASN A 4 9.18 -0.63 17.90
C ASN A 4 9.36 -1.62 16.75
N VAL A 5 10.01 -1.17 15.68
CA VAL A 5 10.19 -1.94 14.45
C VAL A 5 11.41 -2.86 14.65
N GLU A 6 11.19 -4.09 15.11
CA GLU A 6 12.26 -5.09 15.30
C GLU A 6 12.85 -5.48 13.95
N THR A 7 14.06 -5.00 13.67
CA THR A 7 14.74 -5.25 12.40
C THR A 7 15.49 -6.58 12.46
N VAL A 8 15.19 -7.49 11.55
CA VAL A 8 15.81 -8.82 11.44
C VAL A 8 16.33 -9.07 10.04
N TRP A 9 17.55 -9.61 9.94
CA TRP A 9 18.09 -10.12 8.69
C TRP A 9 17.53 -11.52 8.44
N ILE A 10 16.82 -11.69 7.32
CA ILE A 10 16.31 -12.99 6.88
C ILE A 10 16.86 -13.33 5.50
N ASP A 11 16.87 -14.62 5.16
CA ASP A 11 17.22 -15.07 3.82
C ASP A 11 16.16 -14.55 2.82
N THR A 12 16.59 -14.12 1.64
CA THR A 12 15.69 -13.62 0.59
C THR A 12 14.63 -14.66 0.18
N LYS A 13 14.90 -15.96 0.37
CA LYS A 13 13.91 -17.01 0.13
C LYS A 13 12.75 -17.01 1.13
N ASP A 14 12.99 -16.50 2.34
CA ASP A 14 12.06 -16.52 3.47
C ASP A 14 11.23 -15.22 3.58
N VAL A 15 11.48 -14.25 2.69
CA VAL A 15 10.69 -13.02 2.57
C VAL A 15 9.32 -13.34 1.98
N GLN A 16 8.28 -12.74 2.56
CA GLN A 16 6.88 -12.94 2.19
C GLN A 16 6.25 -11.67 1.62
N VAL A 17 5.14 -11.82 0.88
CA VAL A 17 4.29 -10.67 0.51
C VAL A 17 3.75 -10.05 1.80
N GLY A 18 3.75 -8.72 1.88
CA GLY A 18 3.38 -7.97 3.08
C GLY A 18 4.56 -7.58 3.97
N ASP A 19 5.71 -8.26 3.86
CA ASP A 19 6.90 -7.89 4.63
C ASP A 19 7.35 -6.47 4.28
N LYS A 20 7.72 -5.68 5.30
CA LYS A 20 8.38 -4.38 5.10
C LYS A 20 9.89 -4.58 5.07
N ILE A 21 10.51 -4.27 3.94
CA ILE A 21 11.97 -4.36 3.78
C ILE A 21 12.59 -2.98 4.05
N ALA A 22 13.72 -2.93 4.74
CA ALA A 22 14.46 -1.69 4.91
C ALA A 22 15.23 -1.33 3.63
N CYS A 23 15.03 -0.11 3.13
CA CYS A 23 15.96 0.55 2.22
C CYS A 23 16.72 1.60 3.03
N LEU A 24 18.04 1.43 3.17
CA LEU A 24 18.88 2.30 4.01
C LEU A 24 19.94 3.00 3.15
N LEU A 25 19.97 4.33 3.21
CA LEU A 25 21.07 5.19 2.78
C LEU A 25 21.70 5.84 4.03
N SER A 26 22.88 6.45 3.86
CA SER A 26 23.60 7.09 4.97
C SER A 26 22.77 8.18 5.68
N ASP A 27 21.86 8.83 4.96
CA ASP A 27 21.04 9.96 5.42
C ASP A 27 19.52 9.73 5.22
N ALA A 28 19.10 8.64 4.59
CA ALA A 28 17.69 8.35 4.31
C ALA A 28 17.32 6.90 4.62
N ARG A 29 16.05 6.69 4.98
CA ARG A 29 15.49 5.36 5.26
C ARG A 29 14.10 5.27 4.66
N ALA A 30 13.77 4.12 4.09
CA ALA A 30 12.42 3.79 3.63
C ALA A 30 12.10 2.34 3.96
N TYR A 31 10.80 2.04 4.04
CA TYR A 31 10.28 0.74 4.45
C TYR A 31 9.19 0.26 3.50
N PRO A 32 9.51 0.04 2.21
CA PRO A 32 8.52 -0.41 1.25
C PRO A 32 8.00 -1.81 1.59
N SER A 33 6.74 -2.05 1.27
CA SER A 33 6.06 -3.35 1.48
C SER A 33 6.23 -4.24 0.27
N VAL A 34 6.59 -5.50 0.46
CA VAL A 34 6.71 -6.49 -0.61
C VAL A 34 5.34 -6.83 -1.19
N THR A 35 5.21 -6.73 -2.50
CA THR A 35 3.99 -7.10 -3.24
C THR A 35 4.19 -8.34 -4.11
N GLY A 36 5.44 -8.73 -4.36
CA GLY A 36 5.78 -9.90 -5.16
C GLY A 36 7.29 -10.01 -5.38
N TRP A 37 7.71 -10.96 -6.23
CA TRP A 37 9.11 -11.11 -6.62
C TRP A 37 9.26 -11.87 -7.95
N THR A 38 10.43 -11.73 -8.56
CA THR A 38 10.87 -12.52 -9.71
C THR A 38 12.20 -13.19 -9.39
N ASP A 39 12.31 -14.48 -9.66
CA ASP A 39 13.52 -15.26 -9.45
C ASP A 39 14.25 -15.49 -10.78
N ARG A 40 15.57 -15.29 -10.76
CA ARG A 40 16.48 -15.65 -11.86
C ARG A 40 17.52 -16.62 -11.33
N VAL A 41 17.52 -17.84 -11.84
CA VAL A 41 18.47 -18.88 -11.43
C VAL A 41 19.65 -18.91 -12.39
N LEU A 42 20.85 -18.78 -11.86
CA LEU A 42 22.09 -19.03 -12.55
C LEU A 42 22.46 -20.51 -12.35
N GLU A 43 22.29 -21.31 -13.40
CA GLU A 43 22.67 -22.72 -13.39
C GLU A 43 24.20 -22.88 -13.42
N LEU A 44 24.81 -23.18 -12.29
CA LEU A 44 26.23 -23.45 -12.13
C LEU A 44 26.53 -24.95 -11.88
N SER A 45 25.48 -25.76 -11.70
CA SER A 45 25.55 -27.21 -11.54
C SER A 45 26.35 -27.91 -12.65
N LYS A 46 26.29 -27.40 -13.88
CA LYS A 46 27.09 -27.87 -15.02
C LYS A 46 28.61 -27.69 -14.84
N GLN A 47 29.02 -26.84 -13.89
CA GLN A 47 30.40 -26.53 -13.52
C GLN A 47 30.78 -27.13 -12.15
N GLY A 48 29.91 -27.94 -11.53
CA GLY A 48 30.14 -28.54 -10.22
C GLY A 48 29.99 -27.58 -9.04
N LEU A 49 29.36 -26.42 -9.27
CA LEU A 49 29.05 -25.40 -8.27
C LEU A 49 27.56 -25.40 -7.98
N GLU A 50 27.17 -24.84 -6.83
CA GLU A 50 25.76 -24.69 -6.45
C GLU A 50 25.08 -23.62 -7.32
N ASP A 51 23.85 -23.88 -7.75
CA ASP A 51 23.07 -22.91 -8.50
C ASP A 51 22.75 -21.68 -7.63
N VAL A 52 22.83 -20.50 -8.24
CA VAL A 52 22.62 -19.23 -7.53
C VAL A 52 21.30 -18.63 -7.96
N THR A 53 20.37 -18.47 -7.02
CA THR A 53 19.08 -17.79 -7.27
C THR A 53 19.19 -16.32 -6.90
N HIS A 54 19.01 -15.46 -7.89
CA HIS A 54 18.87 -14.02 -7.72
C HIS A 54 17.39 -13.65 -7.67
N ARG A 55 16.91 -13.20 -6.53
CA ARG A 55 15.52 -12.76 -6.33
C ARG A 55 15.44 -11.24 -6.38
N THR A 56 14.53 -10.72 -7.21
CA THR A 56 14.22 -9.28 -7.27
C THR A 56 12.82 -9.06 -6.71
N PHE A 57 12.70 -8.28 -5.64
CA PHE A 57 11.41 -7.95 -5.03
C PHE A 57 10.69 -6.85 -5.78
N GLN A 58 9.38 -7.02 -5.94
CA GLN A 58 8.45 -5.97 -6.30
C GLN A 58 7.91 -5.40 -4.99
N VAL A 59 7.90 -4.07 -4.88
CA VAL A 59 7.53 -3.41 -3.62
C VAL A 59 6.64 -2.19 -3.88
N ASN A 60 5.77 -1.87 -2.93
CA ASN A 60 4.98 -0.64 -2.89
C ASN A 60 5.63 0.38 -1.95
N GLY A 61 5.55 1.67 -2.28
CA GLY A 61 6.17 2.75 -1.50
C GLY A 61 7.69 2.84 -1.66
N ALA A 62 8.24 2.31 -2.76
CA ALA A 62 9.66 2.44 -3.06
C ALA A 62 10.02 3.92 -3.25
N PRO A 63 11.04 4.45 -2.57
CA PRO A 63 11.49 5.80 -2.83
C PRO A 63 12.24 5.87 -4.17
N TRP A 64 12.24 7.05 -4.80
CA TRP A 64 12.91 7.32 -6.08
C TRP A 64 14.43 7.03 -6.08
N TRP A 65 15.06 6.93 -4.92
CA TRP A 65 16.48 6.59 -4.79
C TRP A 65 16.72 5.09 -4.60
N ALA A 66 15.67 4.28 -4.45
CA ALA A 66 15.74 2.83 -4.31
C ALA A 66 15.41 2.07 -5.60
N GLU A 67 15.35 2.76 -6.75
CA GLU A 67 14.86 2.23 -8.04
C GLU A 67 15.57 0.95 -8.54
N ASP A 68 16.73 0.59 -7.99
CA ASP A 68 17.43 -0.69 -8.26
C ASP A 68 18.05 -1.33 -7.00
N MET A 69 17.83 -0.76 -5.82
CA MET A 69 18.37 -1.26 -4.55
C MET A 69 17.30 -2.03 -3.80
N THR A 70 16.89 -3.16 -4.35
CA THR A 70 16.22 -4.18 -3.52
C THR A 70 17.29 -4.67 -2.55
N THR A 71 17.14 -4.29 -1.28
CA THR A 71 18.17 -4.36 -0.25
C THR A 71 18.47 -5.79 0.15
N PHE A 72 19.24 -6.50 -0.67
CA PHE A 72 19.91 -7.72 -0.28
C PHE A 72 21.41 -7.47 -0.17
N ASP A 73 22.02 -7.99 0.89
CA ASP A 73 23.47 -8.02 0.98
C ASP A 73 24.05 -8.99 -0.08
N LEU A 74 25.36 -8.95 -0.30
CA LEU A 74 26.06 -9.91 -1.17
C LEU A 74 25.92 -11.37 -0.70
N SER A 75 25.32 -11.61 0.47
CA SER A 75 25.02 -12.93 1.03
C SER A 75 23.58 -13.40 0.73
N GLY A 76 22.76 -12.62 0.01
CA GLY A 76 21.37 -12.97 -0.30
C GLY A 76 20.41 -12.83 0.88
N ARG A 77 20.67 -11.91 1.82
CA ARG A 77 19.80 -11.62 2.96
C ARG A 77 19.15 -10.26 2.84
N ALA A 78 17.85 -10.19 3.13
CA ALA A 78 17.08 -8.95 3.20
C ALA A 78 16.88 -8.52 4.67
N LEU A 79 16.90 -7.21 4.92
CA LEU A 79 16.58 -6.64 6.22
C LEU A 79 15.09 -6.38 6.30
N VAL A 80 14.35 -7.25 6.99
CA VAL A 80 12.91 -7.09 7.22
C VAL A 80 12.71 -6.36 8.54
N VAL A 81 11.85 -5.34 8.51
CA VAL A 81 11.65 -4.40 9.62
C VAL A 81 10.39 -4.74 10.39
N SER A 82 9.35 -5.19 9.68
CA SER A 82 8.15 -5.77 10.28
C SER A 82 7.59 -6.82 9.33
N ARG A 83 7.16 -7.94 9.89
CA ARG A 83 6.14 -8.77 9.25
C ARG A 83 4.83 -8.16 9.68
N ASP A 84 4.15 -7.47 8.77
CA ASP A 84 2.74 -7.21 9.01
C ASP A 84 2.08 -8.60 8.99
N ALA A 85 1.88 -9.17 10.18
CA ALA A 85 1.06 -10.34 10.35
C ALA A 85 -0.26 -10.02 9.66
N GLU A 86 -0.63 -10.82 8.66
CA GLU A 86 -1.89 -10.71 7.92
C GLU A 86 -2.95 -10.07 8.80
N GLU A 87 -3.19 -8.77 8.62
CA GLU A 87 -4.46 -8.22 9.02
C GLU A 87 -5.45 -8.97 8.13
N HIS A 88 -6.17 -9.88 8.77
CA HIS A 88 -7.52 -10.20 8.37
C HIS A 88 -8.19 -8.87 8.04
N GLN A 89 -8.22 -8.52 6.76
CA GLN A 89 -9.05 -7.44 6.26
C GLN A 89 -10.50 -7.92 6.42
N GLU A 90 -11.05 -7.72 7.61
CA GLU A 90 -12.42 -7.27 7.71
C GLU A 90 -12.49 -6.00 6.84
N PRO A 91 -13.44 -5.86 5.90
CA PRO A 91 -13.45 -4.75 4.97
C PRO A 91 -13.48 -3.43 5.75
N GLU A 92 -12.33 -2.75 5.71
CA GLU A 92 -12.12 -1.47 6.32
C GLU A 92 -12.85 -0.46 5.44
N ASP A 93 -13.90 0.14 5.98
CA ASP A 93 -14.55 1.33 5.46
C ASP A 93 -13.50 2.45 5.31
N GLY A 94 -12.77 2.40 4.20
CA GLY A 94 -11.74 3.35 3.81
C GLY A 94 -12.38 4.60 3.23
N ASP A 95 -12.81 5.48 4.13
CA ASP A 95 -13.18 6.87 3.83
C ASP A 95 -11.97 7.56 3.20
N SER A 96 -11.96 7.59 1.87
CA SER A 96 -11.01 8.35 1.07
C SER A 96 -11.41 9.81 1.24
N GLU A 97 -10.69 10.55 2.10
CA GLU A 97 -10.93 11.95 2.49
C GLU A 97 -11.82 12.71 1.48
N GLY A 98 -13.13 12.68 1.76
CA GLY A 98 -14.15 13.44 1.07
C GLY A 98 -15.20 12.63 0.31
N THR A 99 -14.92 11.42 -0.18
CA THR A 99 -15.93 10.67 -0.98
C THR A 99 -16.83 9.83 -0.08
N PRO A 100 -18.16 10.04 -0.07
CA PRO A 100 -19.07 9.32 0.82
C PRO A 100 -19.16 7.83 0.49
N SER A 101 -19.29 7.00 1.52
CA SER A 101 -19.54 5.57 1.35
C SER A 101 -20.94 5.30 0.78
N ILE A 102 -21.14 4.09 0.25
CA ILE A 102 -22.45 3.68 -0.30
C ILE A 102 -23.54 3.75 0.78
N GLU A 103 -23.24 3.34 2.00
CA GLU A 103 -24.19 3.38 3.12
C GLU A 103 -24.56 4.82 3.50
N GLN A 104 -23.59 5.73 3.51
CA GLN A 104 -23.83 7.15 3.77
C GLN A 104 -24.71 7.78 2.69
N MET A 105 -24.48 7.44 1.42
CA MET A 105 -25.34 7.87 0.31
C MET A 105 -26.77 7.33 0.40
N GLN A 106 -26.94 6.09 0.85
CA GLN A 106 -28.26 5.49 1.08
C GLN A 106 -29.01 6.16 2.25
N SER A 107 -28.30 6.55 3.31
CA SER A 107 -28.86 7.37 4.39
C SER A 107 -29.41 8.69 3.85
N TRP A 108 -28.60 9.44 3.09
CA TRP A 108 -28.98 10.72 2.50
C TRP A 108 -30.22 10.64 1.59
N MET A 109 -30.27 9.62 0.72
CA MET A 109 -31.46 9.37 -0.10
C MET A 109 -32.72 9.07 0.74
N SER A 110 -32.56 8.43 1.90
CA SER A 110 -33.66 8.14 2.83
C SER A 110 -34.09 9.36 3.66
N GLU A 111 -33.14 10.25 3.97
CA GLU A 111 -33.38 11.49 4.71
C GLU A 111 -33.92 12.63 3.81
N GLY A 112 -33.84 12.47 2.48
CA GLY A 112 -34.35 13.45 1.52
C GLY A 112 -33.42 14.64 1.31
N GLY A 113 -32.12 14.50 1.61
CA GLY A 113 -31.10 15.52 1.45
C GLY A 113 -29.72 14.88 1.40
N ALA A 114 -28.73 15.57 0.82
CA ALA A 114 -27.36 15.08 0.70
C ALA A 114 -26.36 16.19 0.96
N GLU A 115 -25.16 15.79 1.38
CA GLU A 115 -24.05 16.73 1.55
C GLU A 115 -23.46 17.11 0.18
N ALA A 116 -23.11 18.38 0.01
CA ALA A 116 -22.35 18.89 -1.11
C ALA A 116 -20.85 18.66 -0.91
N ARG A 117 -20.08 18.75 -2.00
CA ARG A 117 -18.62 18.54 -1.96
C ARG A 117 -17.86 19.51 -1.05
N ASP A 118 -18.51 20.60 -0.64
CA ASP A 118 -17.97 21.61 0.28
C ASP A 118 -18.55 21.52 1.70
N GLY A 119 -19.36 20.48 2.00
CA GLY A 119 -19.94 20.24 3.31
C GLY A 119 -21.32 20.85 3.55
N CYS A 120 -21.92 21.53 2.57
CA CYS A 120 -23.26 22.09 2.72
C CYS A 120 -24.35 21.01 2.59
N TRP A 121 -25.40 21.07 3.41
CA TRP A 121 -26.57 20.21 3.24
C TRP A 121 -27.51 20.77 2.17
N VAL A 122 -27.81 19.98 1.14
CA VAL A 122 -28.63 20.39 -0.01
C VAL A 122 -29.62 19.29 -0.39
N GLU A 123 -30.53 19.60 -1.32
CA GLU A 123 -31.35 18.55 -1.95
C GLU A 123 -30.45 17.53 -2.67
N PRO A 124 -30.87 16.26 -2.80
CA PRO A 124 -30.08 15.21 -3.42
C PRO A 124 -29.54 15.58 -4.80
N ASP A 125 -30.34 16.25 -5.65
CA ASP A 125 -30.00 16.76 -6.98
C ASP A 125 -29.63 18.26 -6.99
N GLY A 126 -29.46 18.82 -5.79
CA GLY A 126 -29.24 20.23 -5.58
C GLY A 126 -27.78 20.68 -5.69
N THR A 127 -27.63 22.00 -5.77
CA THR A 127 -26.35 22.70 -5.68
C THR A 127 -26.46 23.72 -4.55
N CYS A 128 -25.42 23.82 -3.70
CA CYS A 128 -25.43 24.74 -2.57
C CYS A 128 -25.31 26.20 -3.04
N GLU A 129 -25.49 27.15 -2.12
CA GLU A 129 -25.36 28.59 -2.41
C GLU A 129 -23.94 29.00 -2.86
N HIS A 130 -22.92 28.19 -2.57
CA HIS A 130 -21.55 28.38 -3.03
C HIS A 130 -21.30 27.82 -4.44
N GLY A 131 -22.30 27.18 -5.06
CA GLY A 131 -22.19 26.57 -6.39
C GLY A 131 -21.61 25.16 -6.40
N SER A 132 -21.44 24.52 -5.24
CA SER A 132 -20.98 23.12 -5.15
C SER A 132 -22.17 22.16 -5.29
N PRO A 133 -22.13 21.19 -6.22
CA PRO A 133 -23.17 20.18 -6.34
C PRO A 133 -23.15 19.22 -5.14
N SER A 134 -24.30 18.60 -4.87
CA SER A 134 -24.39 17.46 -3.96
C SER A 134 -23.41 16.35 -4.36
N TRP A 135 -22.98 15.54 -3.40
CA TRP A 135 -22.16 14.36 -3.70
C TRP A 135 -22.89 13.37 -4.60
N LEU A 136 -24.20 13.16 -4.40
CA LEU A 136 -25.01 12.24 -5.20
C LEU A 136 -25.07 12.65 -6.68
N LEU A 137 -25.15 13.95 -6.96
CA LEU A 137 -25.08 14.50 -8.31
C LEU A 137 -23.66 14.43 -8.87
N ALA A 138 -22.64 14.74 -8.05
CA ALA A 138 -21.24 14.78 -8.50
C ALA A 138 -20.69 13.41 -8.94
N ILE A 139 -21.17 12.33 -8.31
CA ILE A 139 -20.81 10.94 -8.62
C ILE A 139 -21.77 10.28 -9.64
N GLY A 140 -22.88 10.93 -9.98
CA GLY A 140 -23.85 10.45 -10.96
C GLY A 140 -24.76 9.31 -10.48
N VAL A 141 -25.14 9.31 -9.19
CA VAL A 141 -26.14 8.35 -8.66
C VAL A 141 -27.57 8.74 -9.05
N ILE A 142 -27.79 10.02 -9.37
CA ILE A 142 -29.07 10.60 -9.81
C ILE A 142 -28.89 11.55 -10.98
#